data_AF-X0GNT5-F1
#
_entry.id   AF-X0GNT5-F1
#
_cell.length_a   1.000
_cell.length_b   1.000
_cell.length_c   1.000
_cell.angle_alpha   90.00
_cell.angle_beta   90.00
_cell.angle_gamma   90.00
#
_symmetry.space_group_name_H-M   'P 1'
#
loop_
_entity.id
_entity.type
_entity.pdbx_description
1 polymer ?
#
loop_
_entity_poly.entity_id
_entity_poly.type
_entity_poly.pdbx_seq_one_letter_code
_entity_poly.pdbx_strand_id
1 'polypeptide(L)'
;MQTSQEDPLKRTCIARDQYSCWYDHVLFPAIAAAVRDPNILQYIPKNLNIAQTNSRARQEGISTERLSDMNAEFGILGQGSRSTSLSYVLQNRHLEAIWEGVRTRAATYPQFGGIKLYLGAKNLKLVYMNTDIRQTIRAWRSQWQNAVDRAFLDPSDTYVDIGRQYTPRIGSVAEANVLMWRRCCLKQLWRQRQAWSTTSKSRSVPLRLIEYPRFTLRDTIDMTIQPADKSREVGEGLIYSQFYNLVKIPFDAAKQYPFQNRQLEKMALDPSYVADYERSTRGSHANQASLSLAYRLTKLRVRASLVQDDEGSVSVPFSYGVRAEDRVSVKLLDLVLSHFDSLESTRQSDPITVCQDQELPFFAIPSTTMTRFLHGTVNKYCFLFEYIKSQAGARYSLPETVVMTLALRSLRFATSGIIAKESILWKDRWQQSKQVTSRSGQRQSSEVERLHRGCGTAVKIALIERIERFFIAID
;
A
#
# COMPACT_ATOMS: atom_id res chain seq x y z
N MET A 1 34.81 -11.40 18.40
CA MET A 1 33.56 -11.93 19.01
C MET A 1 32.46 -11.86 17.98
N GLN A 2 32.08 -13.00 17.40
CA GLN A 2 30.92 -13.12 16.53
C GLN A 2 29.66 -13.01 17.41
N THR A 3 28.95 -11.89 17.35
CA THR A 3 27.58 -11.83 17.85
C THR A 3 26.73 -12.68 16.90
N SER A 4 26.28 -13.85 17.36
CA SER A 4 25.22 -14.58 16.67
C SER A 4 24.06 -13.60 16.49
N GLN A 5 23.64 -13.36 15.25
CA GLN A 5 22.38 -12.69 15.00
C GLN A 5 21.28 -13.59 15.59
N GLU A 6 20.88 -13.31 16.82
CA GLU A 6 19.69 -13.90 17.41
C GLU A 6 18.52 -13.65 16.47
N ASP A 7 17.76 -14.71 16.22
CA ASP A 7 16.55 -14.66 15.41
C ASP A 7 15.63 -13.54 15.92
N PRO A 8 15.25 -12.55 15.07
CA PRO A 8 14.33 -11.48 15.44
C PRO A 8 13.00 -11.98 16.04
N LEU A 9 12.57 -13.20 15.68
CA LEU A 9 11.40 -13.84 16.28
C LEU A 9 11.63 -14.19 17.75
N LYS A 10 12.82 -14.65 18.13
CA LYS A 10 13.18 -14.91 19.53
C LYS A 10 13.20 -13.64 20.39
N ARG A 11 13.36 -12.46 19.77
CA ARG A 11 13.33 -11.15 20.46
C ARG A 11 11.93 -10.58 20.63
N THR A 12 10.98 -10.97 19.80
CA THR A 12 9.66 -10.30 19.71
C THR A 12 8.48 -11.22 19.97
N CYS A 13 8.68 -12.55 19.90
CA CYS A 13 7.65 -13.54 20.16
C CYS A 13 7.74 -14.05 21.60
N ILE A 14 6.59 -14.18 22.24
CA ILE A 14 6.45 -14.79 23.57
C ILE A 14 6.42 -16.31 23.38
N ALA A 15 7.08 -17.07 24.26
CA ALA A 15 7.02 -18.53 24.24
C ALA A 15 5.57 -19.02 24.41
N ARG A 16 5.26 -20.21 23.89
CA ARG A 16 3.87 -20.71 23.85
C ARG A 16 3.22 -20.82 25.23
N ASP A 17 3.94 -21.33 26.19
CA ASP A 17 3.54 -21.47 27.59
C ASP A 17 3.24 -20.11 28.23
N GLN A 18 4.14 -19.14 28.02
CA GLN A 18 3.97 -17.77 28.47
C GLN A 18 2.79 -17.08 27.78
N TYR A 19 2.57 -17.32 26.49
CA TYR A 19 1.43 -16.75 25.78
C TYR A 19 0.09 -17.37 26.22
N SER A 20 0.07 -18.68 26.52
CA SER A 20 -1.10 -19.32 27.13
C SER A 20 -1.40 -18.71 28.49
N CYS A 21 -0.36 -18.58 29.32
CA CYS A 21 -0.48 -17.95 30.63
C CYS A 21 -1.00 -16.50 30.52
N TRP A 22 -0.44 -15.72 29.59
CA TRP A 22 -0.88 -14.36 29.30
C TRP A 22 -2.36 -14.30 28.91
N TYR A 23 -2.79 -15.13 27.97
CA TYR A 23 -4.17 -15.10 27.49
C TYR A 23 -5.16 -15.59 28.55
N ASP A 24 -4.90 -16.76 29.12
CA ASP A 24 -5.84 -17.52 29.93
C ASP A 24 -5.95 -17.00 31.37
N HIS A 25 -4.86 -16.45 31.90
CA HIS A 25 -4.83 -15.98 33.29
C HIS A 25 -4.79 -14.47 33.46
N VAL A 26 -4.37 -13.72 32.43
CA VAL A 26 -4.27 -12.26 32.50
C VAL A 26 -5.33 -11.59 31.62
N LEU A 27 -5.21 -11.74 30.31
CA LEU A 27 -5.98 -10.95 29.34
C LEU A 27 -7.47 -11.30 29.33
N PHE A 28 -7.84 -12.56 29.08
CA PHE A 28 -9.24 -12.96 28.98
C PHE A 28 -10.00 -12.74 30.30
N PRO A 29 -9.47 -13.13 31.48
CA PRO A 29 -10.13 -12.84 32.75
C PRO A 29 -10.34 -11.34 33.01
N ALA A 30 -9.41 -10.48 32.59
CA ALA A 30 -9.58 -9.03 32.66
C ALA A 30 -10.71 -8.53 31.76
N ILE A 31 -10.78 -9.04 30.52
CA ILE A 31 -11.88 -8.76 29.58
C ILE A 31 -13.23 -9.21 30.16
N ALA A 32 -13.32 -10.45 30.61
CA ALA A 32 -14.56 -11.02 31.16
C ALA A 32 -15.06 -10.21 32.37
N ALA A 33 -14.16 -9.81 33.26
CA ALA A 33 -14.50 -9.03 34.45
C ALA A 33 -14.96 -7.60 34.14
N ALA A 34 -14.45 -6.98 33.07
CA ALA A 34 -14.77 -5.61 32.69
C ALA A 34 -15.99 -5.49 31.76
N VAL A 35 -16.22 -6.47 30.89
CA VAL A 35 -17.31 -6.44 29.90
C VAL A 35 -18.64 -6.89 30.53
N ARG A 36 -18.63 -8.02 31.27
CA ARG A 36 -19.81 -8.61 31.96
C ARG A 36 -21.09 -8.72 31.12
N ASP A 37 -20.96 -8.78 29.79
CA ASP A 37 -22.07 -8.88 28.85
C ASP A 37 -21.90 -10.16 28.00
N PRO A 38 -22.75 -11.18 28.21
CA PRO A 38 -22.72 -12.40 27.40
C PRO A 38 -22.84 -12.16 25.90
N ASN A 39 -23.58 -11.12 25.48
CA ASN A 39 -23.77 -10.80 24.07
C ASN A 39 -22.47 -10.32 23.41
N ILE A 40 -21.55 -9.74 24.19
CA ILE A 40 -20.23 -9.32 23.71
C ILE A 40 -19.23 -10.47 23.88
N LEU A 41 -19.23 -11.14 25.04
CA LEU A 41 -18.27 -12.18 25.39
C LEU A 41 -18.38 -13.44 24.52
N GLN A 42 -19.55 -13.72 23.93
CA GLN A 42 -19.71 -14.84 22.99
C GLN A 42 -18.79 -14.75 21.76
N TYR A 43 -18.33 -13.56 21.40
CA TYR A 43 -17.44 -13.34 20.26
C TYR A 43 -15.95 -13.43 20.62
N ILE A 44 -15.59 -13.65 21.89
CA ILE A 44 -14.20 -13.69 22.36
C ILE A 44 -13.87 -15.12 22.84
N PRO A 45 -12.79 -15.75 22.34
CA PRO A 45 -12.38 -17.06 22.80
C PRO A 45 -12.10 -17.06 24.30
N LYS A 46 -12.57 -18.10 24.98
CA LYS A 46 -12.44 -18.20 26.44
C LYS A 46 -11.04 -18.63 26.90
N ASN A 47 -10.23 -19.14 25.97
CA ASN A 47 -8.85 -19.52 26.20
C ASN A 47 -8.06 -19.54 24.89
N LEU A 48 -6.74 -19.64 25.00
CA LEU A 48 -5.82 -19.66 23.87
C LEU A 48 -6.08 -20.85 22.94
N ASN A 49 -6.43 -22.02 23.47
CA ASN A 49 -6.67 -23.22 22.65
C ASN A 49 -7.87 -23.03 21.70
N ILE A 50 -8.96 -22.42 22.18
CA ILE A 50 -10.10 -22.06 21.34
C ILE A 50 -9.68 -21.02 20.29
N ALA A 51 -8.91 -20.00 20.68
CA ALA A 51 -8.42 -18.99 19.74
C ALA A 51 -7.55 -19.61 18.64
N GLN A 52 -6.66 -20.54 18.99
CA GLN A 52 -5.80 -21.26 18.05
C GLN A 52 -6.63 -22.13 17.09
N THR A 53 -7.56 -22.92 17.61
CA THR A 53 -8.41 -23.79 16.80
C THR A 53 -9.27 -22.97 15.83
N ASN A 54 -9.89 -21.88 16.31
CA ASN A 54 -10.65 -20.97 15.44
C ASN A 54 -9.78 -20.37 14.32
N SER A 55 -8.51 -20.08 14.58
CA SER A 55 -7.60 -19.48 13.59
C SER A 55 -7.22 -20.47 12.48
N ARG A 56 -7.36 -21.77 12.77
CA ARG A 56 -7.07 -22.88 11.85
C ARG A 56 -8.31 -23.47 11.21
N ALA A 57 -9.52 -23.15 11.68
CA ALA A 57 -10.76 -23.75 11.16
C ALA A 57 -10.87 -23.71 9.62
N ARG A 58 -10.43 -22.61 8.98
CA ARG A 58 -10.40 -22.50 7.51
C ARG A 58 -9.37 -23.44 6.86
N GLN A 59 -8.20 -23.62 7.47
CA GLN A 59 -7.19 -24.55 6.99
C GLN A 59 -7.66 -25.99 7.19
N GLU A 60 -8.12 -26.34 8.40
CA GLU A 60 -8.62 -27.68 8.76
C GLU A 60 -9.80 -28.11 7.87
N GLY A 61 -10.65 -27.17 7.43
CA GLY A 61 -11.74 -27.45 6.50
C GLY A 61 -11.36 -27.55 5.00
N ILE A 62 -10.12 -27.22 4.60
CA ILE A 62 -9.72 -27.13 3.18
C ILE A 62 -8.44 -27.95 2.87
N SER A 63 -7.54 -28.19 3.83
CA SER A 63 -6.24 -28.85 3.61
C SER A 63 -5.71 -29.54 4.88
N THR A 64 -5.01 -30.67 4.72
CA THR A 64 -4.35 -31.44 5.78
C THR A 64 -2.85 -31.13 5.94
N GLU A 65 -2.37 -29.98 5.44
CA GLU A 65 -0.96 -29.57 5.57
C GLU A 65 -0.50 -29.55 7.03
N ARG A 66 0.57 -30.30 7.34
CA ARG A 66 1.19 -30.36 8.68
C ARG A 66 1.98 -29.07 8.96
N LEU A 67 1.93 -28.60 10.21
CA LEU A 67 2.74 -27.49 10.71
C LEU A 67 4.23 -27.82 10.56
N SER A 68 5.05 -26.83 10.20
CA SER A 68 6.50 -26.90 10.38
C SER A 68 6.83 -26.77 11.87
N ASP A 69 7.81 -27.54 12.37
CA ASP A 69 8.15 -27.64 13.80
C ASP A 69 8.40 -26.29 14.49
N MET A 70 8.96 -25.29 13.79
CA MET A 70 9.17 -23.94 14.35
C MET A 70 7.88 -23.20 14.74
N ASN A 71 6.75 -23.48 14.08
CA ASN A 71 5.46 -22.85 14.39
C ASN A 71 4.78 -23.47 15.62
N ALA A 72 5.22 -24.66 16.05
CA ALA A 72 4.69 -25.33 17.22
C ALA A 72 5.33 -24.81 18.53
N GLU A 73 6.56 -24.30 18.45
CA GLU A 73 7.37 -23.82 19.58
C GLU A 73 6.90 -22.45 20.11
N PHE A 74 6.49 -21.54 19.21
CA PHE A 74 5.95 -20.24 19.57
C PHE A 74 4.41 -20.27 19.49
N GLY A 75 3.71 -19.73 20.50
CA GLY A 75 2.24 -19.77 20.60
C GLY A 75 1.50 -18.87 19.61
N ILE A 76 2.02 -18.69 18.41
CA ILE A 76 1.60 -17.67 17.45
C ILE A 76 0.25 -18.05 16.82
N LEU A 77 -0.75 -17.18 16.99
CA LEU A 77 -2.02 -17.29 16.27
C LEU A 77 -1.81 -17.04 14.78
N GLY A 78 -2.36 -17.91 13.94
CA GLY A 78 -2.45 -17.62 12.52
C GLY A 78 -1.19 -17.85 11.68
N GLN A 79 -0.42 -18.93 11.90
CA GLN A 79 0.69 -19.33 11.03
C GLN A 79 0.48 -20.68 10.31
N GLY A 80 0.00 -20.55 9.07
CA GLY A 80 -0.05 -21.51 7.97
C GLY A 80 -0.26 -20.69 6.69
N SER A 81 -0.04 -21.25 5.50
CA SER A 81 -0.24 -20.53 4.23
C SER A 81 -1.68 -19.97 4.07
N ARG A 82 -2.62 -20.40 4.94
CA ARG A 82 -4.06 -20.11 4.89
C ARG A 82 -4.72 -19.87 6.26
N SER A 83 -3.95 -19.64 7.33
CA SER A 83 -4.49 -19.35 8.66
C SER A 83 -4.97 -17.90 8.79
N THR A 84 -5.98 -17.64 9.63
CA THR A 84 -6.56 -16.31 9.82
C THR A 84 -6.00 -15.63 11.07
N SER A 85 -5.48 -14.41 10.93
CA SER A 85 -5.26 -13.54 12.08
C SER A 85 -6.63 -13.18 12.68
N LEU A 86 -6.91 -13.66 13.88
CA LEU A 86 -8.16 -13.35 14.57
C LEU A 86 -8.01 -12.00 15.28
N SER A 87 -8.89 -11.06 14.98
CA SER A 87 -9.02 -9.79 15.67
C SER A 87 -10.39 -9.70 16.34
N TYR A 88 -10.38 -9.35 17.62
CA TYR A 88 -11.60 -9.20 18.41
C TYR A 88 -11.76 -7.73 18.76
N VAL A 89 -12.92 -7.16 18.42
CA VAL A 89 -13.21 -5.75 18.67
C VAL A 89 -13.69 -5.61 20.10
N LEU A 90 -12.92 -4.89 20.92
CA LEU A 90 -13.32 -4.44 22.24
C LEU A 90 -13.85 -3.01 22.14
N GLN A 91 -14.97 -2.73 22.80
CA GLN A 91 -15.52 -1.38 22.85
C GLN A 91 -14.69 -0.50 23.78
N ASN A 92 -14.46 0.74 23.36
CA ASN A 92 -13.65 1.73 24.07
C ASN A 92 -14.06 1.94 25.54
N ARG A 93 -15.37 1.90 25.83
CA ARG A 93 -15.92 2.08 27.20
C ARG A 93 -15.39 1.08 28.24
N HIS A 94 -14.91 -0.09 27.81
CA HIS A 94 -14.36 -1.09 28.72
C HIS A 94 -12.84 -1.02 28.86
N LEU A 95 -12.15 -0.22 28.03
CA LEU A 95 -10.70 -0.29 27.88
C LEU A 95 -9.95 0.02 29.19
N GLU A 96 -10.39 1.02 29.93
CA GLU A 96 -9.80 1.39 31.22
C GLU A 96 -9.90 0.24 32.23
N ALA A 97 -11.12 -0.28 32.46
CA ALA A 97 -11.35 -1.39 33.37
C ALA A 97 -10.63 -2.69 32.94
N ILE A 98 -10.54 -2.94 31.63
CA ILE A 98 -9.76 -4.07 31.10
C ILE A 98 -8.28 -3.87 31.43
N TRP A 99 -7.74 -2.68 31.19
CA TRP A 99 -6.33 -2.40 31.43
C TRP A 99 -5.98 -2.50 32.92
N GLU A 100 -6.82 -1.96 33.81
CA GLU A 100 -6.67 -2.17 35.25
C GLU A 100 -6.67 -3.66 35.60
N GLY A 101 -7.65 -4.41 35.08
CA GLY A 101 -7.75 -5.84 35.29
C GLY A 101 -6.53 -6.62 34.80
N VAL A 102 -5.91 -6.18 33.70
CA VAL A 102 -4.66 -6.73 33.17
C VAL A 102 -3.50 -6.43 34.12
N ARG A 103 -3.34 -5.18 34.57
CA ARG A 103 -2.26 -4.79 35.49
C ARG A 103 -2.32 -5.57 36.80
N THR A 104 -3.50 -5.65 37.41
CA THR A 104 -3.70 -6.39 38.67
C THR A 104 -3.36 -7.87 38.52
N ARG A 105 -3.81 -8.51 37.43
CA ARG A 105 -3.55 -9.94 37.19
C ARG A 105 -2.11 -10.20 36.81
N ALA A 106 -1.51 -9.34 36.00
CA ALA A 106 -0.11 -9.46 35.60
C ALA A 106 0.84 -9.37 36.79
N ALA A 107 0.48 -8.64 37.86
CA ALA A 107 1.31 -8.50 39.06
C ALA A 107 1.61 -9.84 39.75
N THR A 108 0.78 -10.88 39.57
CA THR A 108 1.03 -12.22 40.12
C THR A 108 2.00 -13.05 39.27
N TYR A 109 2.44 -12.52 38.13
CA TYR A 109 3.29 -13.19 37.15
C TYR A 109 4.54 -12.34 36.88
N PRO A 110 5.65 -12.55 37.60
CA PRO A 110 6.87 -11.75 37.46
C PRO A 110 7.40 -11.66 36.03
N GLN A 111 7.18 -12.69 35.21
CA GLN A 111 7.56 -12.72 33.79
C GLN A 111 6.81 -11.68 32.94
N PHE A 112 5.68 -11.17 33.40
CA PHE A 112 4.94 -10.08 32.75
C PHE A 112 5.16 -8.73 33.46
N GLY A 113 6.23 -8.60 34.26
CA GLY A 113 6.65 -7.31 34.78
C GLY A 113 6.89 -6.30 33.66
N GLY A 114 6.36 -5.09 33.80
CA GLY A 114 6.60 -3.99 32.85
C GLY A 114 5.85 -4.07 31.52
N ILE A 115 4.69 -4.74 31.45
CA ILE A 115 3.82 -4.73 30.24
C ILE A 115 3.50 -3.30 29.83
N LYS A 116 3.48 -3.08 28.51
CA LYS A 116 3.13 -1.81 27.89
C LYS A 116 1.94 -1.98 26.93
N LEU A 117 1.10 -0.95 26.83
CA LEU A 117 0.10 -0.85 25.77
C LEU A 117 0.74 -0.18 24.55
N TYR A 118 0.60 -0.83 23.38
CA TYR A 118 0.88 -0.20 22.10
C TYR A 118 -0.42 0.39 21.54
N LEU A 119 -0.44 1.71 21.39
CA LEU A 119 -1.60 2.44 20.88
C LEU A 119 -1.39 2.77 19.39
N GLY A 120 -2.37 2.39 18.58
CA GLY A 120 -2.45 2.79 17.18
C GLY A 120 -3.53 3.84 16.98
N ALA A 121 -3.17 5.08 16.67
CA ALA A 121 -4.11 6.11 16.27
C ALA A 121 -4.21 6.19 14.74
N LYS A 122 -5.43 6.37 14.22
CA LYS A 122 -5.69 6.60 12.79
C LYS A 122 -6.26 8.00 12.58
N ASN A 123 -6.14 8.51 11.35
CA ASN A 123 -6.68 9.80 10.91
C ASN A 123 -6.06 11.06 11.56
N LEU A 124 -4.89 10.95 12.19
CA LEU A 124 -4.19 12.09 12.78
C LEU A 124 -3.58 13.07 11.75
N LYS A 125 -3.47 12.66 10.47
CA LYS A 125 -2.78 13.45 9.43
C LYS A 125 -3.34 14.86 9.25
N LEU A 126 -4.66 15.04 9.39
CA LEU A 126 -5.31 16.35 9.23
C LEU A 126 -5.28 17.18 10.50
N VAL A 127 -5.14 16.54 11.67
CA VAL A 127 -5.19 17.21 12.98
C VAL A 127 -3.99 18.14 13.18
N TYR A 128 -2.81 17.74 12.71
CA TYR A 128 -1.58 18.49 12.91
C TYR A 128 -1.11 19.23 11.66
N MET A 129 -1.87 19.22 10.57
CA MET A 129 -1.46 19.85 9.32
C MET A 129 -1.49 21.38 9.46
N ASN A 130 -0.32 22.01 9.45
CA ASN A 130 -0.16 23.46 9.44
C ASN A 130 0.73 23.91 8.28
N THR A 131 0.67 25.20 7.95
CA THR A 131 1.55 25.83 6.95
C THR A 131 3.01 25.90 7.42
N ASP A 132 3.22 25.95 8.73
CA ASP A 132 4.52 25.91 9.38
C ASP A 132 4.79 24.53 10.05
N ILE A 133 5.98 23.99 9.81
CA ILE A 133 6.44 22.74 10.41
C ILE A 133 6.60 22.87 11.93
N ARG A 134 7.00 24.04 12.46
CA ARG A 134 7.16 24.19 13.91
C ARG A 134 5.81 24.11 14.61
N GLN A 135 4.79 24.79 14.08
CA GLN A 135 3.43 24.68 14.59
C GLN A 135 2.91 23.24 14.53
N THR A 136 3.14 22.55 13.41
CA THR A 136 2.80 21.12 13.23
C THR A 136 3.41 20.26 14.33
N ILE A 137 4.71 20.39 14.57
CA ILE A 137 5.42 19.60 15.59
C ILE A 137 5.01 19.99 17.00
N ARG A 138 4.81 21.27 17.31
CA ARG A 138 4.34 21.72 18.65
C ARG A 138 2.96 21.15 18.97
N ALA A 139 2.02 21.23 18.02
CA ALA A 139 0.67 20.68 18.18
C ALA A 139 0.70 19.17 18.41
N TRP A 140 1.48 18.44 17.60
CA TRP A 140 1.66 17.00 17.78
C TRP A 140 2.32 16.66 19.12
N ARG A 141 3.41 17.34 19.49
CA ARG A 141 4.15 17.09 20.74
C ARG A 141 3.31 17.33 21.99
N SER A 142 2.48 18.38 22.00
CA SER A 142 1.57 18.69 23.11
C SER A 142 0.64 17.51 23.40
N GLN A 143 0.02 16.95 22.36
CA GLN A 143 -0.83 15.77 22.51
C GLN A 143 -0.03 14.50 22.83
N TRP A 144 1.13 14.32 22.18
CA TRP A 144 2.00 13.16 22.39
C TRP A 144 2.49 13.06 23.84
N GLN A 145 2.90 14.17 24.44
CA GLN A 145 3.39 14.23 25.83
C GLN A 145 2.31 13.83 26.84
N ASN A 146 1.05 14.17 26.57
CA ASN A 146 -0.07 13.81 27.43
C ASN A 146 -0.52 12.34 27.24
N ALA A 147 -0.30 11.79 26.04
CA ALA A 147 -0.78 10.45 25.69
C ALA A 147 0.28 9.35 25.89
N VAL A 148 1.57 9.72 25.95
CA VAL A 148 2.67 8.75 25.91
C VAL A 148 3.75 9.10 26.94
N ASP A 149 4.05 8.14 27.81
CA ASP A 149 5.16 8.22 28.74
C ASP A 149 6.49 7.93 28.01
N ARG A 150 7.32 8.97 27.92
CA ARG A 150 8.62 8.95 27.22
C ARG A 150 9.66 8.07 27.91
N ALA A 151 9.51 7.76 29.21
CA ALA A 151 10.44 6.88 29.91
C ALA A 151 10.49 5.47 29.28
N PHE A 152 9.45 5.10 28.53
CA PHE A 152 9.32 3.79 27.91
C PHE A 152 9.70 3.74 26.43
N LEU A 153 10.15 4.86 25.86
CA LEU A 153 10.49 4.98 24.45
C LEU A 153 11.99 5.22 24.28
N ASP A 154 12.63 4.47 23.36
CA ASP A 154 13.95 4.84 22.85
C ASP A 154 13.75 5.85 21.71
N PRO A 155 14.23 7.10 21.81
CA PRO A 155 14.11 8.08 20.73
C PRO A 155 14.79 7.66 19.43
N SER A 156 15.76 6.74 19.48
CA SER A 156 16.48 6.21 18.32
C SER A 156 15.68 5.13 17.57
N ASP A 157 14.76 4.45 18.27
CA ASP A 157 13.92 3.35 17.75
C ASP A 157 12.41 3.69 17.81
N THR A 158 12.08 4.96 18.07
CA THR A 158 10.72 5.50 17.96
C THR A 158 10.63 6.36 16.72
N TYR A 159 9.72 6.03 15.82
CA TYR A 159 9.64 6.67 14.50
C TYR A 159 8.36 7.48 14.32
N VAL A 160 8.50 8.57 13.57
CA VAL A 160 7.40 9.47 13.18
C VAL A 160 7.46 9.74 11.68
N ASP A 161 6.30 9.87 11.06
CA ASP A 161 6.17 10.25 9.66
C ASP A 161 5.97 11.77 9.56
N ILE A 162 6.90 12.47 8.91
CA ILE A 162 6.81 13.92 8.66
C ILE A 162 6.41 14.12 7.21
N GLY A 163 5.26 14.76 6.98
CA GLY A 163 4.72 15.00 5.66
C GLY A 163 4.80 16.46 5.25
N ARG A 164 5.26 16.72 4.02
CA ARG A 164 5.08 18.00 3.33
C ARG A 164 4.17 17.83 2.12
N GLN A 165 3.22 18.72 1.98
CA GLN A 165 2.22 18.66 0.92
C GLN A 165 2.23 19.96 0.12
N TYR A 166 2.32 19.81 -1.20
CA TYR A 166 2.18 20.91 -2.14
C TYR A 166 0.79 20.82 -2.75
N THR A 167 -0.04 21.84 -2.54
CA THR A 167 -1.35 21.96 -3.18
C THR A 167 -1.41 23.26 -3.97
N PRO A 168 -2.15 23.28 -5.09
CA PRO A 168 -2.60 24.52 -5.69
C PRO A 168 -3.18 25.49 -4.66
N ARG A 169 -2.77 26.76 -4.73
CA ARG A 169 -3.28 27.82 -3.86
C ARG A 169 -4.54 28.42 -4.47
N ILE A 170 -5.55 28.67 -3.65
CA ILE A 170 -6.76 29.41 -4.04
C ILE A 170 -6.35 30.80 -4.55
N GLY A 171 -6.89 31.21 -5.69
CA GLY A 171 -6.55 32.45 -6.39
C GLY A 171 -5.21 32.41 -7.16
N SER A 172 -4.50 31.28 -7.23
CA SER A 172 -3.28 31.19 -8.05
C SER A 172 -3.59 30.72 -9.46
N VAL A 173 -2.69 31.02 -10.42
CA VAL A 173 -2.77 30.48 -11.80
C VAL A 173 -2.86 28.95 -11.82
N ALA A 174 -2.33 28.29 -10.79
CA ALA A 174 -2.36 26.84 -10.66
C ALA A 174 -3.59 26.30 -9.90
N GLU A 175 -4.51 27.13 -9.42
CA GLU A 175 -5.66 26.76 -8.57
C GLU A 175 -6.45 25.58 -9.15
N ALA A 176 -6.71 25.62 -10.46
CA ALA A 176 -7.38 24.58 -11.22
C ALA A 176 -6.40 23.61 -11.90
N ASN A 177 -5.33 23.22 -11.20
CA ASN A 177 -4.39 22.22 -11.68
C ASN A 177 -4.33 20.97 -10.77
N VAL A 178 -3.88 19.88 -11.36
CA VAL A 178 -3.43 18.68 -10.68
C VAL A 178 -1.91 18.63 -10.76
N LEU A 179 -1.27 18.56 -9.60
CA LEU A 179 0.17 18.44 -9.50
C LEU A 179 0.58 16.96 -9.65
N MET A 180 1.59 16.71 -10.48
CA MET A 180 2.17 15.37 -10.64
C MET A 180 3.68 15.36 -10.50
N TRP A 181 4.23 14.51 -9.62
CA TRP A 181 5.68 14.38 -9.45
C TRP A 181 6.38 14.02 -10.77
N ARG A 182 7.43 14.80 -11.10
CA ARG A 182 8.28 14.56 -12.27
C ARG A 182 9.27 13.43 -11.98
N ARG A 183 9.32 12.44 -12.86
CA ARG A 183 10.25 11.31 -12.76
C ARG A 183 11.71 11.74 -12.77
N CYS A 184 12.08 12.71 -13.60
CA CYS A 184 13.45 13.23 -13.67
C CYS A 184 13.89 13.86 -12.34
N CYS A 185 13.05 14.71 -11.74
CA CYS A 185 13.33 15.38 -10.47
C CYS A 185 13.48 14.39 -9.31
N LEU A 186 12.57 13.42 -9.20
CA LEU A 186 12.68 12.40 -8.15
C LEU A 186 13.89 11.48 -8.35
N LYS A 187 14.25 11.16 -9.60
CA LYS A 187 15.49 10.41 -9.90
C LYS A 187 16.74 11.21 -9.57
N GLN A 188 16.75 12.52 -9.82
CA GLN A 188 17.85 13.39 -9.44
C GLN A 188 18.02 13.43 -7.93
N LEU A 189 16.93 13.59 -7.18
CA LEU A 189 16.93 13.50 -5.70
C LEU A 189 17.53 12.17 -5.22
N TRP A 190 17.10 11.04 -5.80
CA TRP A 190 17.64 9.73 -5.46
C TRP A 190 19.14 9.61 -5.76
N ARG A 191 19.62 10.15 -6.89
CA ARG A 191 21.07 10.18 -7.23
C ARG A 191 21.87 11.04 -6.25
N GLN A 192 21.37 12.22 -5.90
CA GLN A 192 22.00 13.10 -4.92
C GLN A 192 22.09 12.41 -3.55
N ARG A 193 21.01 11.75 -3.12
CA ARG A 193 20.97 10.99 -1.87
C ARG A 193 21.93 9.80 -1.88
N GLN A 194 22.06 9.10 -3.01
CA GLN A 194 23.09 8.06 -3.17
C GLN A 194 24.50 8.62 -2.99
N ALA A 195 24.82 9.75 -3.64
CA ALA A 195 26.13 10.38 -3.53
C ALA A 195 26.46 10.80 -2.08
N TRP A 196 25.47 11.33 -1.35
CA TRP A 196 25.63 11.66 0.07
C TRP A 196 25.82 10.43 0.96
N SER A 197 25.12 9.34 0.65
CA SER A 197 25.24 8.06 1.34
C SER A 197 26.58 7.35 1.10
N THR A 198 27.30 7.66 0.01
CA THR A 198 28.61 7.08 -0.31
C THR A 198 29.76 7.92 0.24
N THR A 199 30.14 7.71 1.50
CA THR A 199 31.41 8.22 2.05
C THR A 199 32.54 7.18 1.89
N SER A 200 33.76 7.68 1.68
CA SER A 200 34.92 7.07 0.98
C SER A 200 35.53 5.76 1.53
N LYS A 201 34.96 5.11 2.56
CA LYS A 201 35.58 3.92 3.19
C LYS A 201 34.65 2.71 3.37
N SER A 202 33.37 2.80 3.05
CA SER A 202 32.44 1.65 3.13
C SER A 202 31.94 1.28 1.75
N ARG A 203 31.98 -0.02 1.40
CA ARG A 203 31.18 -0.57 0.28
C ARG A 203 29.75 -0.05 0.46
N SER A 204 29.24 0.66 -0.54
CA SER A 204 27.94 1.31 -0.47
C SER A 204 26.86 0.26 -0.20
N VAL A 205 26.10 0.43 0.88
CA VAL A 205 24.89 -0.37 1.05
C VAL A 205 23.80 0.31 0.21
N PRO A 206 23.20 -0.38 -0.76
CA PRO A 206 22.36 0.26 -1.77
C PRO A 206 21.10 0.92 -1.18
N LEU A 207 20.77 2.13 -1.66
CA LEU A 207 19.45 2.73 -1.47
C LEU A 207 18.46 2.03 -2.41
N ARG A 208 17.50 1.29 -1.84
CA ARG A 208 16.45 0.65 -2.63
C ARG A 208 15.49 1.71 -3.15
N LEU A 209 15.37 1.75 -4.47
CA LEU A 209 14.41 2.58 -5.17
C LEU A 209 13.21 1.73 -5.61
N ILE A 210 12.00 2.21 -5.32
CA ILE A 210 10.76 1.63 -5.85
C ILE A 210 10.00 2.74 -6.58
N GLU A 211 9.78 2.55 -7.88
CA GLU A 211 8.97 3.45 -8.70
C GLU A 211 7.57 2.86 -8.90
N TYR A 212 6.57 3.73 -8.82
CA TYR A 212 5.17 3.42 -9.06
C TYR A 212 4.65 4.31 -10.19
N PRO A 213 4.73 3.85 -11.45
CA PRO A 213 4.21 4.57 -12.60
C PRO A 213 2.74 4.95 -12.40
N ARG A 214 2.39 6.20 -12.63
CA ARG A 214 1.03 6.70 -12.44
C ARG A 214 0.30 6.85 -13.75
N PHE A 215 -0.93 6.32 -13.80
CA PHE A 215 -1.83 6.46 -14.94
C PHE A 215 -1.21 6.04 -16.28
N THR A 216 -0.28 5.07 -16.25
CA THR A 216 0.50 4.61 -17.42
C THR A 216 1.34 5.68 -18.12
N LEU A 217 1.59 6.81 -17.45
CA LEU A 217 2.44 7.89 -17.94
C LEU A 217 3.93 7.56 -17.72
N ARG A 218 4.76 7.95 -18.68
CA ARG A 218 6.22 7.69 -18.65
C ARG A 218 6.96 8.55 -17.63
N ASP A 219 6.58 9.84 -17.56
CA ASP A 219 7.35 10.88 -16.89
C ASP A 219 6.77 11.30 -15.53
N THR A 220 5.67 10.67 -15.11
CA THR A 220 5.08 10.88 -13.78
C THR A 220 5.05 9.58 -12.98
N ILE A 221 5.51 9.66 -11.72
CA ILE A 221 5.65 8.50 -10.84
C ILE A 221 5.32 8.87 -9.39
N ASP A 222 4.85 7.89 -8.61
CA ASP A 222 5.11 7.90 -7.17
C ASP A 222 6.45 7.17 -6.94
N MET A 223 7.18 7.50 -5.87
CA MET A 223 8.49 6.93 -5.57
C MET A 223 8.62 6.60 -4.09
N THR A 224 9.28 5.50 -3.76
CA THR A 224 9.78 5.22 -2.42
C THR A 224 11.29 5.01 -2.49
N ILE A 225 12.02 5.74 -1.65
CA ILE A 225 13.44 5.54 -1.42
C ILE A 225 13.57 4.94 -0.03
N GLN A 226 14.08 3.72 0.04
CA GLN A 226 14.30 2.99 1.28
C GLN A 226 15.79 2.66 1.41
N PRO A 227 16.49 3.24 2.38
CA PRO A 227 17.86 2.84 2.67
C PRO A 227 17.89 1.41 3.20
N ALA A 228 19.00 0.71 3.00
CA ALA A 228 19.18 -0.62 3.57
C ALA A 228 19.38 -0.54 5.10
N ASP A 229 19.01 -1.61 5.82
CA ASP A 229 18.97 -1.65 7.29
C ASP A 229 20.31 -1.30 7.98
N LYS A 230 21.44 -1.50 7.29
CA LYS A 230 22.80 -1.19 7.79
C LYS A 230 23.41 0.07 7.17
N SER A 231 22.60 0.86 6.46
CA SER A 231 23.05 2.11 5.87
C SER A 231 23.25 3.19 6.94
N ARG A 232 24.10 4.16 6.61
CA ARG A 232 24.29 5.35 7.44
C ARG A 232 22.97 6.05 7.74
N GLU A 233 22.10 6.19 6.74
CA GLU A 233 20.82 6.88 6.91
C GLU A 233 19.93 6.21 7.94
N VAL A 234 19.84 4.86 7.95
CA VAL A 234 19.10 4.14 8.98
C VAL A 234 19.75 4.32 10.35
N GLY A 235 21.09 4.24 10.42
CA GLY A 235 21.84 4.48 11.66
C GLY A 235 21.66 5.90 12.23
N GLU A 236 21.47 6.89 11.35
CA GLU A 236 21.17 8.28 11.72
C GLU A 236 19.67 8.55 11.91
N GLY A 237 18.81 7.56 11.64
CA GLY A 237 17.38 7.59 11.96
C GLY A 237 16.43 7.89 10.79
N LEU A 238 16.89 7.93 9.54
CA LEU A 238 16.03 8.08 8.34
C LEU A 238 15.71 6.71 7.73
N ILE A 239 14.45 6.30 7.81
CA ILE A 239 14.02 4.93 7.47
C ILE A 239 13.48 4.80 6.05
N TYR A 240 12.74 5.80 5.57
CA TYR A 240 12.35 5.90 4.17
C TYR A 240 11.89 7.31 3.82
N SER A 241 11.83 7.58 2.52
CA SER A 241 11.11 8.73 1.95
C SER A 241 10.13 8.26 0.89
N GLN A 242 8.88 8.74 0.96
CA GLN A 242 7.82 8.43 0.01
C GLN A 242 7.34 9.71 -0.67
N PHE A 243 7.19 9.66 -2.00
CA PHE A 243 6.70 10.75 -2.84
C PHE A 243 5.50 10.23 -3.59
N TYR A 244 4.32 10.81 -3.39
CA TYR A 244 3.11 10.33 -4.06
C TYR A 244 2.11 11.43 -4.40
N ASN A 245 1.31 11.17 -5.42
CA ASN A 245 0.23 12.05 -5.90
C ASN A 245 -1.03 11.94 -5.05
N LEU A 246 -1.77 13.04 -4.87
CA LEU A 246 -2.94 13.09 -3.98
C LEU A 246 -4.29 12.83 -4.66
N VAL A 247 -4.31 12.49 -5.95
CA VAL A 247 -5.54 12.11 -6.67
C VAL A 247 -6.12 10.83 -6.06
N LYS A 248 -7.02 11.01 -5.09
CA LYS A 248 -7.58 9.94 -4.26
C LYS A 248 -9.07 9.75 -4.50
N ILE A 249 -9.88 10.80 -4.37
CA ILE A 249 -11.35 10.68 -4.38
C ILE A 249 -11.89 9.88 -5.58
N PRO A 250 -11.40 10.08 -6.82
CA PRO A 250 -11.93 9.32 -7.95
C PRO A 250 -11.65 7.81 -7.90
N PHE A 251 -10.66 7.39 -7.11
CA PHE A 251 -10.12 6.05 -7.16
C PHE A 251 -10.03 5.34 -5.80
N ASP A 252 -10.05 6.01 -4.66
CA ASP A 252 -9.97 5.41 -3.32
C ASP A 252 -11.24 5.78 -2.53
N ALA A 253 -12.23 4.89 -2.55
CA ALA A 253 -13.39 4.97 -1.66
C ALA A 253 -13.41 3.73 -0.79
N ALA A 254 -13.32 3.92 0.52
CA ALA A 254 -13.22 2.83 1.50
C ALA A 254 -12.11 1.81 1.18
N LYS A 255 -10.98 2.25 0.61
CA LYS A 255 -9.87 1.38 0.13
C LYS A 255 -10.23 0.45 -1.01
N GLN A 256 -11.35 0.68 -1.68
CA GLN A 256 -11.77 -0.03 -2.88
C GLN A 256 -11.50 0.81 -4.12
N TYR A 257 -10.54 0.37 -4.94
CA TYR A 257 -10.24 1.01 -6.21
C TYR A 257 -11.12 0.48 -7.34
N PRO A 258 -11.44 1.31 -8.35
CA PRO A 258 -12.19 0.87 -9.51
C PRO A 258 -11.59 -0.38 -10.15
N PHE A 259 -12.46 -1.31 -10.51
CA PHE A 259 -12.14 -2.54 -11.24
C PHE A 259 -11.17 -3.50 -10.50
N GLN A 260 -10.99 -3.34 -9.17
CA GLN A 260 -10.15 -4.26 -8.38
C GLN A 260 -10.76 -5.63 -8.12
N ASN A 261 -12.05 -5.83 -8.39
CA ASN A 261 -12.65 -7.16 -8.32
C ASN A 261 -12.00 -8.08 -9.37
N ARG A 262 -11.10 -8.97 -8.92
CA ARG A 262 -10.40 -9.94 -9.79
C ARG A 262 -11.35 -10.86 -10.55
N GLN A 263 -12.56 -11.05 -10.05
CA GLN A 263 -13.56 -11.90 -10.71
C GLN A 263 -14.16 -11.25 -11.96
N LEU A 264 -13.93 -9.94 -12.21
CA LEU A 264 -14.39 -9.30 -13.44
C LEU A 264 -13.81 -9.97 -14.70
N GLU A 265 -12.59 -10.52 -14.64
CA GLU A 265 -11.99 -11.28 -15.75
C GLU A 265 -12.86 -12.46 -16.20
N LYS A 266 -13.73 -13.00 -15.33
CA LYS A 266 -14.69 -14.06 -15.72
C LYS A 266 -15.71 -13.59 -16.76
N MET A 267 -15.93 -12.28 -16.90
CA MET A 267 -16.82 -11.72 -17.93
C MET A 267 -16.28 -11.89 -19.35
N ALA A 268 -14.98 -12.22 -19.48
CA ALA A 268 -14.31 -12.56 -20.74
C ALA A 268 -14.36 -14.05 -21.07
N LEU A 269 -14.82 -14.91 -20.14
CA LEU A 269 -14.93 -16.35 -20.39
C LEU A 269 -16.15 -16.65 -21.25
N ASP A 270 -16.02 -17.69 -22.07
CA ASP A 270 -17.10 -18.23 -22.87
C ASP A 270 -18.34 -18.57 -22.00
N PRO A 271 -19.55 -18.13 -22.37
CA PRO A 271 -20.75 -18.39 -21.57
C PRO A 271 -21.05 -19.88 -21.34
N SER A 272 -20.76 -20.76 -22.31
CA SER A 272 -20.95 -22.21 -22.18
C SER A 272 -19.96 -22.81 -21.19
N TYR A 273 -18.70 -22.37 -21.20
CA TYR A 273 -17.71 -22.75 -20.20
C TYR A 273 -18.13 -22.34 -18.79
N VAL A 274 -18.65 -21.12 -18.63
CA VAL A 274 -19.13 -20.63 -17.32
C VAL A 274 -20.33 -21.47 -16.85
N ALA A 275 -21.28 -21.77 -17.74
CA ALA A 275 -22.45 -22.58 -17.40
C ALA A 275 -22.07 -24.00 -16.96
N ASP A 276 -21.12 -24.65 -17.65
CA ASP A 276 -20.64 -25.99 -17.28
C ASP A 276 -19.85 -25.97 -15.97
N TYR A 277 -19.05 -24.92 -15.76
CA TYR A 277 -18.31 -24.71 -14.52
C TYR A 277 -19.24 -24.48 -13.31
N GLU A 278 -20.30 -23.67 -13.47
CA GLU A 278 -21.29 -23.41 -12.42
C GLU A 278 -22.13 -24.66 -12.08
N ARG A 279 -22.43 -25.51 -13.07
CA ARG A 279 -23.14 -26.79 -12.84
C ARG A 279 -22.28 -27.83 -12.11
N SER A 280 -20.97 -27.79 -12.29
CA SER A 280 -20.04 -28.79 -11.74
C SER A 280 -19.52 -28.46 -10.33
N THR A 281 -19.74 -27.23 -9.82
CA THR A 281 -19.21 -26.80 -8.52
C THR A 281 -20.30 -26.23 -7.61
N ARG A 282 -20.44 -26.78 -6.38
CA ARG A 282 -21.45 -26.37 -5.37
C ARG A 282 -21.11 -25.06 -4.63
N GLY A 283 -20.25 -24.21 -5.18
CA GLY A 283 -19.71 -23.01 -4.50
C GLY A 283 -20.50 -21.72 -4.78
N SER A 284 -20.48 -20.79 -3.83
CA SER A 284 -20.96 -19.40 -4.03
C SER A 284 -20.03 -18.66 -5.00
N HIS A 285 -20.33 -18.70 -6.29
CA HIS A 285 -19.60 -17.98 -7.32
C HIS A 285 -20.30 -16.66 -7.65
N ALA A 286 -19.54 -15.59 -7.92
CA ALA A 286 -20.13 -14.37 -8.47
C ALA A 286 -20.68 -14.70 -9.86
N ASN A 287 -22.00 -14.77 -9.99
CA ASN A 287 -22.66 -15.03 -11.26
C ASN A 287 -22.41 -13.87 -12.23
N GLN A 288 -22.53 -14.14 -13.54
CA GLN A 288 -22.25 -13.17 -14.60
C GLN A 288 -23.09 -11.88 -14.47
N ALA A 289 -24.30 -11.96 -13.94
CA ALA A 289 -25.17 -10.80 -13.72
C ALA A 289 -24.60 -9.86 -12.63
N SER A 290 -24.17 -10.41 -11.49
CA SER A 290 -23.53 -9.65 -10.42
C SER A 290 -22.21 -9.01 -10.87
N LEU A 291 -21.42 -9.71 -11.68
CA LEU A 291 -20.18 -9.14 -12.24
C LEU A 291 -20.46 -8.01 -13.22
N SER A 292 -21.47 -8.17 -14.09
CA SER A 292 -21.90 -7.13 -15.02
C SER A 292 -22.42 -5.88 -14.30
N LEU A 293 -23.18 -6.07 -13.22
CA LEU A 293 -23.63 -4.99 -12.35
C LEU A 293 -22.45 -4.29 -11.67
N ALA A 294 -21.53 -5.05 -11.06
CA ALA A 294 -20.34 -4.50 -10.41
C ALA A 294 -19.46 -3.71 -11.39
N TYR A 295 -19.27 -4.21 -12.60
CA TYR A 295 -18.59 -3.51 -13.70
C TYR A 295 -19.28 -2.19 -14.04
N ARG A 296 -20.60 -2.20 -14.25
CA ARG A 296 -21.39 -0.99 -14.57
C ARG A 296 -21.36 0.04 -13.44
N LEU A 297 -21.56 -0.37 -12.20
CA LEU A 297 -21.50 0.51 -11.03
C LEU A 297 -20.11 1.13 -10.87
N THR A 298 -19.05 0.37 -11.17
CA THR A 298 -17.69 0.89 -11.19
C THR A 298 -17.51 1.98 -12.25
N LYS A 299 -18.02 1.78 -13.48
CA LYS A 299 -18.00 2.81 -14.53
C LYS A 299 -18.72 4.07 -14.10
N LEU A 300 -19.93 3.94 -13.53
CA LEU A 300 -20.73 5.07 -13.04
C LEU A 300 -20.00 5.84 -11.94
N ARG A 301 -19.39 5.13 -10.98
CA ARG A 301 -18.58 5.76 -9.91
C ARG A 301 -17.42 6.57 -10.47
N VAL A 302 -16.69 6.01 -11.45
CA VAL A 302 -15.58 6.74 -12.10
C VAL A 302 -16.10 7.96 -12.84
N ARG A 303 -17.20 7.83 -13.59
CA ARG A 303 -17.82 8.94 -14.33
C ARG A 303 -18.22 10.06 -13.38
N ALA A 304 -18.98 9.75 -12.33
CA ALA A 304 -19.43 10.72 -11.33
C ALA A 304 -18.27 11.44 -10.60
N SER A 305 -17.07 10.86 -10.59
CA SER A 305 -15.91 11.46 -9.94
C SER A 305 -15.01 12.27 -10.89
N LEU A 306 -15.20 12.16 -12.20
CA LEU A 306 -14.33 12.77 -13.22
C LEU A 306 -15.06 13.74 -14.13
N VAL A 307 -16.35 13.52 -14.38
CA VAL A 307 -17.20 14.43 -15.16
C VAL A 307 -17.80 15.43 -14.17
N GLN A 308 -17.63 16.72 -14.45
CA GLN A 308 -18.33 17.77 -13.73
C GLN A 308 -19.75 17.83 -14.28
N ASP A 309 -20.76 17.69 -13.42
CA ASP A 309 -22.15 17.91 -13.80
C ASP A 309 -22.43 19.42 -13.84
N ASP A 310 -23.15 19.85 -14.88
CA ASP A 310 -23.57 21.25 -15.08
C ASP A 310 -24.76 21.63 -14.18
N GLU A 311 -24.68 22.88 -13.72
CA GLU A 311 -25.68 23.73 -13.05
C GLU A 311 -26.24 23.27 -11.69
N GLY A 312 -25.87 24.02 -10.64
CA GLY A 312 -26.54 24.03 -9.33
C GLY A 312 -25.74 23.42 -8.16
N SER A 313 -24.62 22.74 -8.42
CA SER A 313 -23.75 22.22 -7.36
C SER A 313 -22.57 23.15 -7.06
N VAL A 314 -22.10 23.16 -5.81
CA VAL A 314 -20.83 23.81 -5.46
C VAL A 314 -19.71 23.07 -6.19
N SER A 315 -19.24 23.63 -7.30
CA SER A 315 -18.15 23.05 -8.09
C SER A 315 -16.85 23.13 -7.31
N VAL A 316 -16.52 22.06 -6.58
CA VAL A 316 -15.18 21.89 -6.02
C VAL A 316 -14.25 21.60 -7.19
N PRO A 317 -13.22 22.44 -7.46
CA PRO A 317 -12.33 22.22 -8.58
C PRO A 317 -11.63 20.86 -8.43
N PHE A 318 -11.44 20.15 -9.54
CA PHE A 318 -10.67 18.90 -9.58
C PHE A 318 -9.18 19.20 -9.37
N SER A 319 -8.81 19.60 -8.16
CA SER A 319 -7.51 20.13 -7.80
C SER A 319 -6.85 19.21 -6.80
N TYR A 320 -5.66 18.71 -7.14
CA TYR A 320 -4.94 17.77 -6.31
C TYR A 320 -3.46 18.10 -6.27
N GLY A 321 -2.90 17.98 -5.07
CA GLY A 321 -1.49 18.20 -4.82
C GLY A 321 -0.61 16.96 -4.96
N VAL A 322 0.63 17.14 -4.56
CA VAL A 322 1.61 16.07 -4.32
C VAL A 322 2.08 16.08 -2.87
N ARG A 323 2.56 14.94 -2.39
CA ARG A 323 3.10 14.82 -1.03
C ARG A 323 4.45 14.12 -1.03
N ALA A 324 5.32 14.56 -0.13
CA ALA A 324 6.49 13.83 0.31
C ALA A 324 6.35 13.51 1.81
N GLU A 325 6.60 12.27 2.22
CA GLU A 325 6.57 11.81 3.61
C GLU A 325 7.91 11.13 3.94
N ASP A 326 8.57 11.58 5.00
CA ASP A 326 9.82 11.02 5.50
C ASP A 326 9.56 10.34 6.85
N ARG A 327 9.98 9.07 6.99
CA ARG A 327 9.96 8.38 8.27
C ARG A 327 11.28 8.58 8.97
N VAL A 328 11.26 9.27 10.10
CA VAL A 328 12.44 9.61 10.89
C VAL A 328 12.31 9.14 12.33
N SER A 329 13.43 8.87 12.99
CA SER A 329 13.45 8.65 14.44
C SER A 329 13.14 9.96 15.17
N VAL A 330 12.57 9.86 16.37
CA VAL A 330 12.34 11.03 17.24
C VAL A 330 13.66 11.75 17.52
N LYS A 331 14.75 11.00 17.71
CA LYS A 331 16.10 11.56 17.87
C LYS A 331 16.52 12.41 16.67
N LEU A 332 16.32 11.94 15.45
CA LEU A 332 16.65 12.69 14.24
C LEU A 332 15.77 13.93 14.10
N LEU A 333 14.47 13.81 14.40
CA LEU A 333 13.56 14.94 14.41
C LEU A 333 14.02 16.02 15.40
N ASP A 334 14.39 15.64 16.62
CA ASP A 334 14.86 16.58 17.64
C ASP A 334 16.12 17.32 17.17
N LEU A 335 17.08 16.62 16.56
CA LEU A 335 18.29 17.22 15.98
C LEU A 335 17.98 18.22 14.87
N VAL A 336 17.06 17.88 13.95
CA VAL A 336 16.64 18.79 12.86
C VAL A 336 16.00 20.05 13.44
N LEU A 337 15.18 19.93 14.48
CA LEU A 337 14.52 21.07 15.09
C LEU A 337 15.50 22.00 15.83
N SER A 338 16.46 21.44 16.56
CA SER A 338 17.53 22.23 17.20
C SER A 338 18.35 22.99 16.15
N HIS A 339 18.59 22.39 14.98
CA HIS A 339 19.25 23.09 13.89
C HIS A 339 18.40 24.24 13.32
N PHE A 340 17.08 24.06 13.21
CA PHE A 340 16.19 25.16 12.82
C PHE A 340 16.21 26.31 13.83
N ASP A 341 16.21 26.03 15.14
CA ASP A 341 16.29 27.05 16.18
C ASP A 341 17.62 27.84 16.11
N SER A 342 18.73 27.12 15.88
CA SER A 342 20.05 27.75 15.69
C SER A 342 20.09 28.65 14.45
N LEU A 343 19.54 28.21 13.32
CA LEU A 343 19.52 29.02 12.09
C LEU A 343 18.72 30.33 12.24
N GLU A 344 17.65 30.34 13.02
CA GLU A 344 16.88 31.58 13.28
C GLU A 344 17.66 32.57 14.14
N SER A 345 18.46 32.09 15.10
CA SER A 345 19.35 32.97 15.87
C SER A 345 20.41 33.65 15.02
N THR A 346 20.80 33.04 13.89
CA THR A 346 21.80 33.56 12.93
C THR A 346 21.17 34.36 11.78
N ARG A 347 19.88 34.15 11.47
CA ARG A 347 19.16 34.75 10.32
C ARG A 347 18.59 36.15 10.55
N GLN A 348 18.90 36.82 11.66
CA GLN A 348 18.53 38.24 11.82
C GLN A 348 19.23 39.16 10.79
N SER A 349 20.10 38.64 9.91
CA SER A 349 20.95 39.48 9.04
C SER A 349 20.76 39.32 7.52
N ASP A 350 20.14 38.26 6.99
CA ASP A 350 20.06 38.09 5.52
C ASP A 350 18.70 37.52 5.04
N PRO A 351 17.97 38.21 4.15
CA PRO A 351 16.76 37.67 3.54
C PRO A 351 17.12 36.52 2.57
N ILE A 352 16.50 35.36 2.79
CA ILE A 352 16.58 34.22 1.86
C ILE A 352 16.03 34.67 0.52
N THR A 353 16.91 34.90 -0.46
CA THR A 353 16.52 35.09 -1.85
C THR A 353 15.99 33.76 -2.36
N VAL A 354 14.66 33.60 -2.35
CA VAL A 354 14.03 32.46 -3.04
C VAL A 354 14.36 32.63 -4.51
N CYS A 355 15.21 31.74 -5.03
CA CYS A 355 15.56 31.71 -6.45
C CYS A 355 14.26 31.46 -7.24
N GLN A 356 13.69 32.51 -7.83
CA GLN A 356 12.41 32.47 -8.53
C GLN A 356 12.45 31.63 -9.82
N ASP A 357 13.65 31.23 -10.27
CA ASP A 357 13.88 30.50 -11.52
C ASP A 357 14.01 28.98 -11.37
N GLN A 358 13.81 28.42 -10.16
CA GLN A 358 13.88 26.97 -9.99
C GLN A 358 12.63 26.28 -10.56
N GLU A 359 12.82 25.43 -11.57
CA GLU A 359 11.77 24.55 -12.07
C GLU A 359 11.18 23.71 -10.93
N LEU A 360 9.85 23.72 -10.82
CA LEU A 360 9.15 22.94 -9.80
C LEU A 360 9.32 21.43 -10.05
N PRO A 361 9.42 20.61 -8.99
CA PRO A 361 9.65 19.16 -9.11
C PRO A 361 8.40 18.38 -9.56
N PHE A 362 7.35 19.08 -9.98
CA PHE A 362 6.07 18.53 -10.40
C PHE A 362 5.58 19.24 -11.67
N PHE A 363 4.80 18.52 -12.49
CA PHE A 363 3.98 19.13 -13.52
C PHE A 363 2.73 19.73 -12.88
N ALA A 364 2.31 20.90 -13.33
CA ALA A 364 1.01 21.46 -13.00
C ALA A 364 0.11 21.29 -14.24
N ILE A 365 -0.82 20.34 -14.18
CA ILE A 365 -1.64 19.95 -15.33
C ILE A 365 -3.05 20.51 -15.12
N PRO A 366 -3.65 21.25 -16.08
CA PRO A 366 -5.00 21.74 -15.95
C PRO A 366 -5.98 20.64 -15.56
N SER A 367 -6.86 20.93 -14.61
CA SER A 367 -7.87 20.02 -14.08
C SER A 367 -8.70 19.39 -15.19
N THR A 368 -9.15 20.19 -16.16
CA THR A 368 -9.92 19.74 -17.32
C THR A 368 -9.14 18.77 -18.21
N THR A 369 -7.85 19.02 -18.42
CA THR A 369 -6.96 18.11 -19.16
C THR A 369 -6.80 16.79 -18.39
N MET A 370 -6.57 16.87 -17.08
CA MET A 370 -6.39 15.68 -16.25
C MET A 370 -7.66 14.82 -16.17
N THR A 371 -8.83 15.42 -15.95
CA THR A 371 -10.11 14.68 -15.88
C THR A 371 -10.43 14.01 -17.21
N ARG A 372 -10.28 14.73 -18.34
CA ARG A 372 -10.45 14.16 -19.69
C ARG A 372 -9.49 13.02 -19.95
N PHE A 373 -8.21 13.19 -19.60
CA PHE A 373 -7.21 12.14 -19.75
C PHE A 373 -7.54 10.88 -18.94
N LEU A 374 -7.92 11.04 -17.66
CA LEU A 374 -8.30 9.92 -16.80
C LEU A 374 -9.56 9.22 -17.30
N HIS A 375 -10.58 9.98 -17.70
CA HIS A 375 -11.81 9.47 -18.26
C HIS A 375 -11.56 8.71 -19.57
N GLY A 376 -10.77 9.30 -20.48
CA GLY A 376 -10.36 8.65 -21.74
C GLY A 376 -9.55 7.38 -21.50
N THR A 377 -8.65 7.38 -20.53
CA THR A 377 -7.85 6.18 -20.16
C THR A 377 -8.73 5.02 -19.71
N VAL A 378 -9.72 5.28 -18.85
CA VAL A 378 -10.67 4.26 -18.41
C VAL A 378 -11.56 3.82 -19.57
N ASN A 379 -12.14 4.76 -20.31
CA ASN A 379 -13.06 4.44 -21.40
C ASN A 379 -12.40 3.69 -22.54
N LYS A 380 -11.12 3.94 -22.84
CA LYS A 380 -10.37 3.17 -23.85
C LYS A 380 -10.45 1.66 -23.59
N TYR A 381 -10.22 1.24 -22.34
CA TYR A 381 -10.25 -0.18 -21.99
C TYR A 381 -11.67 -0.71 -21.81
N CYS A 382 -12.61 0.11 -21.29
CA CYS A 382 -14.03 -0.26 -21.26
C CYS A 382 -14.57 -0.51 -22.67
N PHE A 383 -14.28 0.41 -23.60
CA PHE A 383 -14.69 0.33 -25.00
C PHE A 383 -14.07 -0.90 -25.66
N LEU A 384 -12.77 -1.14 -25.50
CA LEU A 384 -12.13 -2.34 -26.04
C LEU A 384 -12.81 -3.63 -25.55
N PHE A 385 -13.11 -3.73 -24.27
CA PHE A 385 -13.81 -4.88 -23.71
C PHE A 385 -15.23 -5.02 -24.28
N GLU A 386 -16.01 -3.95 -24.24
CA GLU A 386 -17.42 -3.93 -24.67
C GLU A 386 -17.58 -4.16 -26.17
N TYR A 387 -16.68 -3.60 -26.98
CA TYR A 387 -16.66 -3.78 -28.42
C TYR A 387 -16.36 -5.23 -28.80
N ILE A 388 -15.28 -5.82 -28.27
CA ILE A 388 -14.97 -7.23 -28.57
C ILE A 388 -16.10 -8.14 -28.08
N LYS A 389 -16.67 -7.85 -26.90
CA LYS A 389 -17.81 -8.60 -26.38
C LYS A 389 -19.06 -8.48 -27.25
N SER A 390 -19.30 -7.34 -27.91
CA SER A 390 -20.46 -7.15 -28.79
C SER A 390 -20.29 -7.80 -30.15
N GLN A 391 -19.04 -7.96 -30.61
CA GLN A 391 -18.73 -8.69 -31.84
C GLN A 391 -18.68 -10.20 -31.63
N ALA A 392 -18.39 -10.65 -30.40
CA ALA A 392 -18.32 -12.06 -30.08
C ALA A 392 -19.71 -12.71 -30.21
N GLY A 393 -19.75 -13.86 -30.89
CA GLY A 393 -20.97 -14.65 -31.05
C GLY A 393 -21.37 -15.37 -29.75
N ALA A 394 -22.25 -16.39 -29.89
CA ALA A 394 -22.67 -17.22 -28.76
C ALA A 394 -21.52 -17.97 -28.08
N ARG A 395 -20.38 -18.11 -28.78
CA ARG A 395 -19.13 -18.67 -28.26
C ARG A 395 -17.99 -17.69 -28.49
N TYR A 396 -17.08 -17.63 -27.52
CA TYR A 396 -15.90 -16.79 -27.59
C TYR A 396 -14.71 -17.60 -28.07
N SER A 397 -14.04 -17.09 -29.10
CA SER A 397 -12.75 -17.60 -29.52
C SER A 397 -11.67 -17.28 -28.48
N LEU A 398 -10.55 -18.02 -28.55
CA LEU A 398 -9.40 -17.76 -27.69
C LEU A 398 -8.85 -16.32 -27.88
N PRO A 399 -8.68 -15.79 -29.11
CA PRO A 399 -8.26 -14.40 -29.29
C PRO A 399 -9.20 -13.38 -28.63
N GLU A 400 -10.51 -13.54 -28.77
CA GLU A 400 -11.49 -12.64 -28.14
C GLU A 400 -11.39 -12.70 -26.61
N THR A 401 -11.32 -13.90 -26.05
CA THR A 401 -11.13 -14.13 -24.60
C THR A 401 -9.86 -13.45 -24.09
N VAL A 402 -8.75 -13.58 -24.82
CA VAL A 402 -7.47 -12.96 -24.47
C VAL A 402 -7.58 -11.43 -24.49
N VAL A 403 -8.14 -10.84 -25.55
CA VAL A 403 -8.26 -9.37 -25.67
C VAL A 403 -9.18 -8.81 -24.60
N MET A 404 -10.34 -9.43 -24.36
CA MET A 404 -11.25 -9.02 -23.29
C MET A 404 -10.59 -9.11 -21.90
N THR A 405 -9.84 -10.19 -21.64
CA THR A 405 -9.10 -10.34 -20.38
C THR A 405 -8.03 -9.27 -20.23
N LEU A 406 -7.28 -8.94 -21.29
CA LEU A 406 -6.28 -7.87 -21.28
C LEU A 406 -6.91 -6.50 -21.02
N ALA A 407 -8.09 -6.22 -21.61
CA ALA A 407 -8.82 -4.99 -21.37
C ALA A 407 -9.25 -4.85 -19.91
N LEU A 408 -9.86 -5.90 -19.33
CA LEU A 408 -10.28 -5.95 -17.93
C LEU A 408 -9.09 -5.88 -16.95
N ARG A 409 -7.98 -6.54 -17.26
CA ARG A 409 -6.74 -6.40 -16.49
C ARG A 409 -6.17 -4.99 -16.57
N SER A 410 -6.19 -4.38 -17.75
CA SER A 410 -5.73 -3.01 -17.93
C SER A 410 -6.56 -2.04 -17.10
N LEU A 411 -7.89 -2.20 -17.04
CA LEU A 411 -8.76 -1.40 -16.16
C LEU A 411 -8.36 -1.51 -14.68
N ARG A 412 -8.03 -2.73 -14.22
CA ARG A 412 -7.60 -2.98 -12.84
C ARG A 412 -6.32 -2.22 -12.47
N PHE A 413 -5.40 -2.07 -13.42
CA PHE A 413 -4.07 -1.51 -13.15
C PHE A 413 -3.85 -0.08 -13.64
N ALA A 414 -4.64 0.40 -14.62
CA ALA A 414 -4.44 1.71 -15.25
C ALA A 414 -4.49 2.87 -14.25
N THR A 415 -5.28 2.74 -13.18
CA THR A 415 -5.42 3.76 -12.12
C THR A 415 -4.56 3.46 -10.89
N SER A 416 -3.85 2.34 -10.89
CA SER A 416 -3.02 1.86 -9.77
C SER A 416 -1.54 2.10 -10.04
N GLY A 417 -0.79 2.52 -9.02
CA GLY A 417 0.68 2.62 -9.11
C GLY A 417 1.42 1.28 -9.21
N ILE A 418 0.69 0.15 -9.15
CA ILE A 418 1.27 -1.20 -9.09
C ILE A 418 1.25 -1.94 -10.43
N ILE A 419 1.03 -1.24 -11.55
CA ILE A 419 1.07 -1.84 -12.88
C ILE A 419 2.38 -2.60 -13.14
N ALA A 420 3.49 -2.15 -12.53
CA ALA A 420 4.78 -2.83 -12.60
C ALA A 420 4.79 -4.28 -12.07
N LYS A 421 3.80 -4.65 -11.24
CA LYS A 421 3.61 -6.02 -10.74
C LYS A 421 2.83 -6.92 -11.71
N GLU A 422 2.16 -6.36 -12.71
CA GLU A 422 1.42 -7.12 -13.72
C GLU A 422 2.30 -7.30 -14.96
N SER A 423 3.03 -8.42 -14.97
CA SER A 423 4.01 -8.72 -16.02
C SER A 423 3.41 -8.76 -17.42
N ILE A 424 2.14 -9.13 -17.58
CA ILE A 424 1.48 -9.17 -18.89
C ILE A 424 1.30 -7.76 -19.48
N LEU A 425 1.13 -6.74 -18.62
CA LEU A 425 0.94 -5.35 -19.03
C LEU A 425 2.26 -4.56 -19.06
N TRP A 426 3.22 -4.95 -18.22
CA TRP A 426 4.42 -4.15 -17.94
C TRP A 426 5.74 -4.75 -18.41
N LYS A 427 5.85 -6.08 -18.50
CA LYS A 427 7.13 -6.73 -18.79
C LYS A 427 7.35 -6.79 -20.29
N ASP A 428 8.37 -6.09 -20.76
CA ASP A 428 8.76 -6.10 -22.17
C ASP A 428 9.64 -7.31 -22.54
N ARG A 429 10.30 -7.94 -21.54
CA ARG A 429 11.23 -9.07 -21.75
C ARG A 429 10.97 -10.22 -20.78
N TRP A 430 10.91 -11.45 -21.27
CA TRP A 430 10.74 -12.64 -20.45
C TRP A 430 12.02 -13.49 -20.48
N GLN A 431 12.72 -13.58 -19.35
CA GLN A 431 13.84 -14.51 -19.19
C GLN A 431 13.34 -15.81 -18.56
N GLN A 432 13.67 -16.95 -19.17
CA GLN A 432 13.35 -18.27 -18.66
C GLN A 432 14.66 -18.97 -18.31
N SER A 433 14.92 -19.19 -17.02
CA SER A 433 16.05 -20.01 -16.58
C SER A 433 15.69 -21.48 -16.84
N LYS A 434 16.41 -22.13 -17.76
CA LYS A 434 16.38 -23.59 -17.87
C LYS A 434 17.58 -24.13 -17.10
N GLN A 435 17.31 -24.87 -16.03
CA GLN A 435 18.31 -25.76 -15.46
C GLN A 435 18.36 -27.01 -16.32
N VAL A 436 19.47 -27.23 -17.01
CA VAL A 436 19.75 -28.49 -17.71
C VAL A 436 20.71 -29.27 -16.83
N THR A 437 20.27 -30.41 -16.31
CA THR A 437 21.15 -31.39 -15.66
C THR A 437 21.93 -32.12 -16.75
N SER A 438 23.24 -31.90 -16.84
CA SER A 438 24.09 -32.70 -17.71
C SER A 438 24.32 -34.09 -17.11
N ARG A 439 24.60 -35.09 -17.96
CA ARG A 439 24.93 -36.47 -17.55
C ARG A 439 26.21 -36.59 -16.71
N SER A 440 26.97 -35.51 -16.48
CA SER A 440 28.18 -35.51 -15.63
C SER A 440 27.96 -34.93 -14.23
N GLY A 441 26.71 -34.69 -13.80
CA GLY A 441 26.42 -34.25 -12.43
C GLY A 441 26.74 -32.78 -12.13
N GLN A 442 27.31 -32.03 -13.07
CA GLN A 442 27.47 -30.58 -12.95
C GLN A 442 26.21 -29.84 -13.43
N ARG A 443 25.61 -29.05 -12.53
CA ARG A 443 24.53 -28.11 -12.87
C ARG A 443 25.11 -26.97 -13.70
N GLN A 444 24.81 -26.93 -14.98
CA GLN A 444 25.03 -25.75 -15.81
C GLN A 444 23.71 -25.00 -15.99
N SER A 445 23.66 -23.76 -15.51
CA SER A 445 22.57 -22.83 -15.81
C SER A 445 22.85 -22.19 -17.16
N SER A 446 22.12 -22.61 -18.20
CA SER A 446 22.09 -21.89 -19.48
C SER A 446 20.99 -20.84 -19.41
N GLU A 447 21.35 -19.55 -19.37
CA GLU A 447 20.39 -18.47 -19.60
C GLU A 447 20.07 -18.41 -21.09
N VAL A 448 18.88 -18.89 -21.46
CA VAL A 448 18.36 -18.73 -22.82
C VAL A 448 17.44 -17.53 -22.82
N GLU A 449 17.93 -16.41 -23.36
CA GLU A 449 17.11 -15.21 -23.56
C GLU A 449 16.14 -15.46 -24.72
N ARG A 450 14.95 -16.00 -24.43
CA ARG A 450 13.87 -16.05 -25.43
C ARG A 450 13.18 -14.71 -25.46
N LEU A 451 13.46 -13.93 -26.50
CA LEU A 451 12.77 -12.68 -26.81
C LEU A 451 11.33 -12.96 -27.23
N HIS A 452 10.46 -13.32 -26.29
CA HIS A 452 9.03 -13.20 -26.49
C HIS A 452 8.74 -11.71 -26.42
N ARG A 453 8.48 -11.10 -27.59
CA ARG A 453 7.82 -9.79 -27.63
C ARG A 453 6.50 -9.94 -26.87
N GLY A 454 6.49 -9.57 -25.60
CA GLY A 454 5.26 -9.57 -24.81
C GLY A 454 4.20 -8.71 -25.50
N CYS A 455 2.94 -8.88 -25.11
CA CYS A 455 1.84 -8.01 -25.54
C CYS A 455 2.13 -6.52 -25.28
N GLY A 456 3.12 -6.19 -24.45
CA GLY A 456 3.61 -4.84 -24.19
C GLY A 456 4.16 -4.08 -25.41
N THR A 457 4.51 -4.73 -26.53
CA THR A 457 4.96 -4.02 -27.74
C THR A 457 4.22 -4.46 -29.01
N ALA A 458 3.95 -5.75 -29.21
CA ALA A 458 3.28 -6.22 -30.43
C ALA A 458 1.78 -5.92 -30.44
N VAL A 459 1.10 -6.09 -29.30
CA VAL A 459 -0.31 -5.66 -29.15
C VAL A 459 -0.37 -4.16 -28.91
N LYS A 460 0.60 -3.52 -28.24
CA LYS A 460 0.63 -2.04 -28.20
C LYS A 460 0.76 -1.43 -29.60
N ILE A 461 1.65 -1.90 -30.46
CA ILE A 461 1.81 -1.32 -31.81
C ILE A 461 0.63 -1.70 -32.70
N ALA A 462 0.19 -2.97 -32.76
CA ALA A 462 -0.92 -3.35 -33.62
C ALA A 462 -2.28 -2.81 -33.15
N LEU A 463 -2.49 -2.64 -31.84
CA LEU A 463 -3.72 -2.08 -31.27
C LEU A 463 -3.69 -0.54 -31.27
N ILE A 464 -2.53 0.11 -31.06
CA ILE A 464 -2.40 1.58 -31.23
C ILE A 464 -2.49 1.94 -32.71
N GLU A 465 -1.86 1.22 -33.64
CA GLU A 465 -1.99 1.50 -35.08
C GLU A 465 -3.42 1.25 -35.60
N ARG A 466 -4.16 0.26 -35.07
CA ARG A 466 -5.58 0.09 -35.41
C ARG A 466 -6.49 1.11 -34.73
N ILE A 467 -6.22 1.49 -33.48
CA ILE A 467 -7.03 2.46 -32.72
C ILE A 467 -6.77 3.90 -33.21
N GLU A 468 -5.53 4.30 -33.47
CA GLU A 468 -5.19 5.62 -34.02
C GLU A 468 -5.75 5.81 -35.43
N ARG A 469 -5.69 4.77 -36.28
CA ARG A 469 -6.36 4.81 -37.60
C ARG A 469 -7.89 4.85 -37.51
N PHE A 470 -8.48 4.31 -36.43
CA PHE A 470 -9.93 4.38 -36.22
C PHE A 470 -10.39 5.73 -35.67
N PHE A 471 -9.59 6.39 -34.82
CA PHE A 471 -9.92 7.71 -34.28
C PHE A 471 -9.63 8.85 -35.29
N ILE A 472 -8.66 8.71 -36.19
CA ILE A 472 -8.46 9.66 -37.31
C ILE A 472 -9.61 9.57 -38.35
N ALA A 473 -10.39 8.48 -38.34
CA ALA A 473 -11.54 8.28 -39.23
C ALA A 473 -12.89 8.70 -38.61
N ILE A 474 -12.90 9.17 -37.35
CA ILE A 474 -14.09 9.67 -36.63
C ILE A 474 -13.79 11.09 -36.12
N ASP A 475 -13.37 11.97 -37.03
CA ASP A 475 -13.56 13.42 -36.95
C ASP A 475 -14.39 13.85 -38.17
#